data_AF-A0A2D1AF26-F1
#
_entry.id   AF-A0A2D1AF26-F1
#
_cell.length_a   1.000
_cell.length_b   1.000
_cell.length_c   1.000
_cell.angle_alpha   90.00
_cell.angle_beta   90.00
_cell.angle_gamma   90.00
#
_symmetry.space_group_name_H-M   'P 1'
#
loop_
_entity.id
_entity.type
_entity.pdbx_description
1 polymer ?
#
loop_
_entity_poly.entity_id
_entity_poly.type
_entity_poly.pdbx_seq_one_letter_code
_entity_poly.pdbx_strand_id
1 'polypeptide(L)'
;FFIFSNYNNIKAHLVSYPSLTSLYATSLKYFSVGILFTFNPIILMIFIFSIRESLYSTFSSLASGMLAIIISEALLFITYFWGILHFSLSPYTLSNEGIILTSSRMLILTITFILASASCMTACLQFLIEKGMSFEISSIICIIYLIGECFASLQTTEYLHLEYCINDAILGTLFYCVTGLHFSHVIVGLIFLLTYFIRIVEVYDTNTEWSYSILGISYIVLPHSDQITLLYWHFVEIIWLFIEFLFYSE
;
A
#
# COMPACT_ATOMS: atom_id res chain seq x y z
N PHE A 1 -13.55 30.84 -65.77
CA PHE A 1 -14.66 30.91 -66.73
C PHE A 1 -14.51 29.71 -67.65
N PHE A 2 -15.48 28.78 -67.61
CA PHE A 2 -15.55 27.51 -68.35
C PHE A 2 -14.33 26.58 -68.15
N ILE A 3 -14.37 25.65 -67.20
CA ILE A 3 -14.92 24.29 -67.42
C ILE A 3 -15.46 23.76 -66.08
N PHE A 4 -16.49 22.92 -66.17
CA PHE A 4 -17.30 22.31 -65.10
C PHE A 4 -18.61 23.03 -64.75
N SER A 5 -19.42 23.26 -65.80
CA SER A 5 -20.86 23.01 -65.72
C SER A 5 -21.14 21.57 -66.18
N ASN A 6 -21.46 20.68 -65.25
CA ASN A 6 -22.39 19.56 -65.45
C ASN A 6 -22.60 18.85 -64.11
N TYR A 7 -23.63 19.31 -63.39
CA TYR A 7 -24.31 18.53 -62.39
C TYR A 7 -25.00 17.36 -63.09
N ASN A 8 -24.73 16.13 -62.65
CA ASN A 8 -25.78 15.19 -62.23
C ASN A 8 -25.17 13.89 -61.70
N ASN A 9 -25.64 13.50 -60.51
CA ASN A 9 -25.61 12.15 -59.96
C ASN A 9 -24.32 11.61 -59.34
N ILE A 10 -23.82 12.25 -58.27
CA ILE A 10 -23.29 11.50 -57.13
C ILE A 10 -23.76 12.20 -55.84
N LYS A 11 -24.94 11.82 -55.34
CA LYS A 11 -25.29 12.04 -53.92
C LYS A 11 -24.32 11.16 -53.12
N ALA A 12 -23.20 11.73 -52.70
CA ALA A 12 -22.38 11.10 -51.67
C ALA A 12 -23.22 11.05 -50.39
N HIS A 13 -23.84 9.89 -50.15
CA HIS A 13 -24.44 9.55 -48.87
C HIS A 13 -23.32 9.41 -47.83
N LEU A 14 -22.80 10.53 -47.34
CA LEU A 14 -22.16 10.59 -46.03
C LEU A 14 -23.29 10.62 -45.00
N VAL A 15 -23.85 9.44 -44.73
CA VAL A 15 -24.62 9.20 -43.51
C VAL A 15 -23.60 9.09 -42.39
N SER A 16 -23.16 10.23 -41.85
CA SER A 16 -22.53 10.23 -40.54
C SER A 16 -23.60 9.82 -39.54
N TYR A 17 -23.44 8.66 -38.89
CA TYR A 17 -24.30 8.24 -37.78
C TYR A 17 -24.02 9.16 -36.58
N PRO A 18 -24.88 10.15 -36.25
CA PRO A 18 -24.66 11.03 -35.10
C PRO A 18 -25.26 10.39 -33.81
N SER A 19 -25.88 9.23 -33.94
CA SER A 19 -26.66 8.60 -32.88
C SER A 19 -25.84 7.72 -31.93
N LEU A 20 -24.68 7.20 -32.35
CA LEU A 20 -23.87 6.32 -31.49
C LEU A 20 -23.05 7.08 -30.44
N THR A 21 -22.60 8.31 -30.73
CA THR A 21 -21.80 9.11 -29.79
C THR A 21 -22.65 9.81 -28.74
N SER A 22 -23.88 10.21 -29.07
CA SER A 22 -24.81 10.82 -28.10
C SER A 22 -25.37 9.80 -27.11
N LEU A 23 -25.64 8.56 -27.53
CA LEU A 23 -26.08 7.49 -26.63
C LEU A 23 -25.02 7.15 -25.57
N TYR A 24 -23.74 7.08 -25.95
CA TYR A 24 -22.64 6.77 -25.01
C TYR A 24 -22.42 7.90 -23.98
N ALA A 25 -22.55 9.16 -24.40
CA ALA A 25 -22.48 10.30 -23.48
C ALA A 25 -23.68 10.37 -22.52
N THR A 26 -24.87 9.95 -22.96
CA THR A 26 -26.06 9.90 -22.09
C THR A 26 -26.10 8.72 -21.14
N SER A 27 -25.57 7.55 -21.52
CA SER A 27 -25.49 6.38 -20.63
C SER A 27 -24.50 6.61 -19.49
N LEU A 28 -23.35 7.25 -19.76
CA LEU A 28 -22.37 7.65 -18.75
C LEU A 28 -22.91 8.71 -17.77
N LYS A 29 -23.83 9.58 -18.21
CA LYS A 29 -24.43 10.61 -17.34
C LYS A 29 -25.32 10.02 -16.24
N TYR A 30 -25.94 8.86 -16.49
CA TYR A 30 -26.68 8.09 -15.49
C TYR A 30 -25.83 7.01 -14.81
N PHE A 31 -24.62 6.77 -15.31
CA PHE A 31 -23.63 5.93 -14.66
C PHE A 31 -22.95 6.73 -13.55
N SER A 32 -23.73 7.15 -12.55
CA SER A 32 -23.14 7.57 -11.30
C SER A 32 -22.37 6.39 -10.73
N VAL A 33 -21.15 6.64 -10.26
CA VAL A 33 -20.32 5.63 -9.59
C VAL A 33 -21.12 4.90 -8.49
N GLY A 34 -22.07 5.61 -7.85
CA GLY A 34 -23.03 5.04 -6.90
C GLY A 34 -23.91 3.92 -7.47
N ILE A 35 -24.41 4.02 -8.71
CA ILE A 35 -25.21 2.96 -9.35
C ILE A 35 -24.38 1.71 -9.63
N LEU A 36 -23.09 1.88 -9.94
CA LEU A 36 -22.14 0.78 -10.10
C LEU A 36 -21.94 0.01 -8.79
N PHE A 37 -21.90 0.72 -7.66
CA PHE A 37 -21.81 0.11 -6.33
C PHE A 37 -23.14 -0.47 -5.82
N THR A 38 -24.30 0.12 -6.15
CA THR A 38 -25.61 -0.33 -5.65
C THR A 38 -26.24 -1.46 -6.46
N PHE A 39 -25.99 -1.54 -7.78
CA PHE A 39 -26.62 -2.54 -8.66
C PHE A 39 -25.70 -3.68 -9.10
N ASN A 40 -24.42 -3.68 -8.72
CA ASN A 40 -23.57 -4.83 -9.01
C ASN A 40 -23.84 -5.94 -7.97
N PRO A 41 -24.51 -7.04 -8.35
CA PRO A 41 -24.85 -8.12 -7.42
C PRO A 41 -23.58 -8.76 -6.82
N ILE A 42 -22.44 -8.65 -7.49
CA ILE A 42 -21.16 -9.16 -6.99
C ILE A 42 -20.69 -8.32 -5.80
N ILE A 43 -20.74 -6.99 -5.90
CA ILE A 43 -20.34 -6.08 -4.82
C ILE A 43 -21.28 -6.25 -3.61
N LEU A 44 -22.59 -6.33 -3.86
CA LEU A 44 -23.58 -6.59 -2.82
C LEU A 44 -23.34 -7.95 -2.14
N MET A 45 -23.04 -9.00 -2.91
CA MET A 45 -22.74 -10.33 -2.35
C MET A 45 -21.45 -10.32 -1.53
N ILE A 46 -20.38 -9.65 -1.99
CA ILE A 46 -19.14 -9.48 -1.22
C ILE A 46 -19.42 -8.76 0.11
N PHE A 47 -20.27 -7.74 0.09
CA PHE A 47 -20.66 -7.01 1.30
C PHE A 47 -21.48 -7.89 2.26
N ILE A 48 -22.48 -8.63 1.77
CA ILE A 48 -23.28 -9.56 2.58
C ILE A 48 -22.40 -10.67 3.15
N PHE A 49 -21.47 -11.23 2.36
CA PHE A 49 -20.55 -12.25 2.83
C PHE A 49 -19.58 -11.72 3.87
N SER A 50 -19.12 -10.47 3.77
CA SER A 50 -18.27 -9.85 4.80
C SER A 50 -19.04 -9.64 6.11
N ILE A 51 -20.29 -9.17 6.06
CA ILE A 51 -21.14 -9.05 7.26
C ILE A 51 -21.37 -10.43 7.87
N ARG A 52 -21.73 -11.43 7.06
CA ARG A 52 -21.94 -12.80 7.52
C ARG A 52 -20.67 -13.35 8.19
N GLU A 53 -19.51 -13.13 7.58
CA GLU A 53 -18.22 -13.59 8.11
C GLU A 53 -17.86 -12.90 9.43
N SER A 54 -18.19 -11.61 9.57
CA SER A 54 -18.01 -10.85 10.82
C SER A 54 -18.91 -11.32 11.97
N LEU A 55 -19.98 -12.07 11.68
CA LEU A 55 -20.92 -12.59 12.67
C LEU A 55 -20.57 -14.01 13.16
N TYR A 56 -19.68 -14.74 12.48
CA TYR A 56 -19.37 -16.14 12.84
C TYR A 56 -18.38 -16.29 14.00
N SER A 57 -17.40 -15.42 14.13
CA SER A 57 -16.43 -15.48 15.23
C SER A 57 -15.86 -14.09 15.55
N THR A 58 -15.43 -13.90 16.79
CA THR A 58 -14.71 -12.68 17.20
C THR A 58 -13.38 -12.52 16.47
N PHE A 59 -12.77 -13.61 16.02
CA PHE A 59 -11.55 -13.56 15.22
C PHE A 59 -11.83 -13.09 13.78
N SER A 60 -12.86 -13.64 13.14
CA SER A 60 -13.23 -13.25 11.77
C SER A 60 -13.68 -11.78 11.69
N SER A 61 -14.32 -11.25 12.73
CA SER A 61 -14.63 -9.81 12.80
C SER A 61 -13.37 -8.94 12.97
N LEU A 62 -12.42 -9.35 13.81
CA LEU A 62 -11.14 -8.64 13.96
C LEU A 62 -10.31 -8.67 12.67
N ALA A 63 -10.19 -9.85 12.03
CA ALA A 63 -9.44 -10.01 10.79
C ALA A 63 -10.04 -9.20 9.64
N SER A 64 -11.38 -9.20 9.49
CA SER A 64 -12.05 -8.39 8.47
C SER A 64 -11.93 -6.89 8.73
N GLY A 65 -11.99 -6.45 10.00
CA GLY A 65 -11.75 -5.06 10.37
C GLY A 65 -10.33 -4.60 10.02
N MET A 66 -9.31 -5.40 10.33
CA MET A 66 -7.93 -5.09 9.99
C MET A 66 -7.66 -5.09 8.49
N LEU A 67 -8.24 -6.04 7.75
CA LEU A 67 -8.17 -6.05 6.29
C LEU A 67 -8.78 -4.77 5.68
N ALA A 68 -9.93 -4.33 6.19
CA ALA A 68 -10.59 -3.12 5.72
C ALA A 68 -9.72 -1.86 5.95
N ILE A 69 -9.04 -1.77 7.10
CA ILE A 69 -8.08 -0.70 7.39
C ILE A 69 -6.93 -0.73 6.37
N ILE A 70 -6.30 -1.90 6.16
CA ILE A 70 -5.20 -2.05 5.20
C ILE A 70 -5.64 -1.66 3.78
N ILE A 71 -6.83 -2.08 3.35
CA ILE A 71 -7.37 -1.70 2.04
C ILE A 71 -7.58 -0.18 1.95
N SER A 72 -8.07 0.46 3.00
CA SER A 72 -8.27 1.92 3.01
C SER A 72 -6.96 2.69 2.91
N GLU A 73 -5.90 2.24 3.60
CA GLU A 73 -4.57 2.82 3.50
C GLU A 73 -3.93 2.56 2.13
N ALA A 74 -4.11 1.37 1.57
CA ALA A 74 -3.65 1.05 0.21
C ALA A 74 -4.28 1.97 -0.83
N LEU A 75 -5.59 2.24 -0.72
CA LEU A 75 -6.28 3.20 -1.59
C LEU A 75 -5.72 4.62 -1.44
N LEU A 76 -5.40 5.04 -0.21
CA LEU A 76 -4.75 6.32 0.06
C LEU A 76 -3.39 6.40 -0.67
N PHE A 77 -2.52 5.39 -0.56
CA PHE A 77 -1.26 5.35 -1.32
C PHE A 77 -1.49 5.38 -2.84
N ILE A 78 -2.48 4.66 -3.36
CA ILE A 78 -2.84 4.66 -4.80
C ILE A 78 -3.17 6.08 -5.27
N THR A 79 -3.85 6.90 -4.48
CA THR A 79 -4.14 8.30 -4.87
C THR A 79 -2.88 9.14 -5.02
N TYR A 80 -1.89 8.95 -4.14
CA TYR A 80 -0.61 9.64 -4.27
C TYR A 80 0.22 9.12 -5.45
N PHE A 81 0.27 7.80 -5.66
CA PHE A 81 0.93 7.19 -6.81
C PHE A 81 0.34 7.68 -8.13
N TRP A 82 -0.98 7.82 -8.20
CA TRP A 82 -1.65 8.46 -9.33
C TRP A 82 -1.16 9.89 -9.56
N GLY A 83 -1.05 10.69 -8.49
CA GLY A 83 -0.50 12.04 -8.55
C GLY A 83 0.92 12.06 -9.12
N ILE A 84 1.80 11.20 -8.62
CA ILE A 84 3.18 11.08 -9.11
C ILE A 84 3.21 10.76 -10.60
N LEU A 85 2.47 9.74 -11.04
CA LEU A 85 2.40 9.33 -12.44
C LEU A 85 1.83 10.42 -13.36
N HIS A 86 0.82 11.15 -12.90
CA HIS A 86 0.23 12.24 -13.68
C HIS A 86 1.26 13.34 -13.96
N PHE A 87 2.00 13.77 -12.95
CA PHE A 87 3.00 14.83 -13.10
C PHE A 87 4.30 14.35 -13.78
N SER A 88 4.67 13.07 -13.65
CA SER A 88 5.86 12.52 -14.32
C SER A 88 5.62 12.25 -15.82
N LEU A 89 4.42 11.78 -16.21
CA LEU A 89 4.08 11.48 -17.61
C LEU A 89 3.70 12.73 -18.41
N SER A 90 3.25 13.80 -17.76
CA SER A 90 2.89 15.07 -18.40
C SER A 90 3.51 16.28 -17.68
N PRO A 91 4.85 16.41 -17.71
CA PRO A 91 5.55 17.44 -16.96
C PRO A 91 5.19 18.84 -17.48
N TYR A 92 4.90 19.76 -16.55
CA TYR A 92 4.76 21.18 -16.87
C TYR A 92 6.13 21.77 -17.22
N THR A 93 6.15 22.74 -18.14
CA THR A 93 7.37 23.29 -18.78
C THR A 93 8.45 23.83 -17.85
N LEU A 94 8.14 24.11 -16.58
CA LEU A 94 9.07 24.62 -15.57
C LEU A 94 9.41 23.63 -14.43
N SER A 95 8.93 22.38 -14.50
CA SER A 95 8.82 21.50 -13.32
C SER A 95 10.14 21.14 -12.61
N ASN A 96 11.26 21.08 -13.34
CA ASN A 96 12.55 20.60 -12.79
C ASN A 96 13.71 21.59 -13.00
N GLU A 97 13.47 22.85 -13.36
CA GLU A 97 14.57 23.82 -13.52
C GLU A 97 15.17 24.18 -12.15
N GLY A 98 16.38 23.68 -11.88
CA GLY A 98 17.17 24.05 -10.69
C GLY A 98 17.13 23.06 -9.53
N ILE A 99 16.42 21.93 -9.64
CA ILE A 99 16.48 20.87 -8.64
C ILE A 99 17.58 19.89 -9.01
N ILE A 100 18.59 19.79 -8.14
CA ILE A 100 19.61 18.75 -8.21
C ILE A 100 19.02 17.51 -7.54
N LEU A 101 18.66 16.49 -8.32
CA LEU A 101 18.34 15.18 -7.75
C LEU A 101 19.65 14.58 -7.22
N THR A 102 19.76 14.49 -5.90
CA THR A 102 20.84 13.75 -5.25
C THR A 102 20.72 12.27 -5.56
N SER A 103 21.79 11.67 -6.09
CA SER A 103 21.86 10.23 -6.35
C SER A 103 21.96 9.44 -5.03
N SER A 104 20.84 8.93 -4.50
CA SER A 104 20.79 8.06 -3.31
C SER A 104 20.73 6.56 -3.64
N ARG A 105 21.04 6.17 -4.88
CA ARG A 105 20.82 4.80 -5.39
C ARG A 105 21.43 3.67 -4.55
N MET A 106 22.66 3.85 -4.05
CA MET A 106 23.32 2.82 -3.25
C MET A 106 22.65 2.66 -1.88
N LEU A 107 22.24 3.77 -1.26
CA LEU A 107 21.49 3.77 0.00
C LEU A 107 20.14 3.08 -0.18
N ILE A 108 19.41 3.44 -1.23
CA ILE A 108 18.10 2.85 -1.53
C ILE A 108 18.20 1.34 -1.77
N LEU A 109 19.20 0.89 -2.53
CA LEU A 109 19.43 -0.54 -2.74
C LEU A 109 19.71 -1.28 -1.42
N THR A 110 20.45 -0.66 -0.49
CA THR A 110 20.65 -1.27 0.83
C THR A 110 19.35 -1.32 1.63
N ILE A 111 18.54 -0.27 1.58
CA ILE A 111 17.22 -0.21 2.25
C ILE A 111 16.29 -1.29 1.69
N THR A 112 16.23 -1.46 0.37
CA THR A 112 15.38 -2.47 -0.29
C THR A 112 15.85 -3.89 0.00
N PHE A 113 17.17 -4.12 0.00
CA PHE A 113 17.74 -5.41 0.38
C PHE A 113 17.43 -5.78 1.84
N ILE A 114 17.56 -4.81 2.76
CA ILE A 114 17.24 -5.00 4.19
C ILE A 114 15.77 -5.39 4.35
N LEU A 115 14.86 -4.70 3.66
CA LEU A 115 13.44 -5.00 3.74
C LEU A 115 13.09 -6.36 3.10
N ALA A 116 13.70 -6.72 1.98
CA ALA A 116 13.56 -8.04 1.37
C ALA A 116 14.11 -9.17 2.27
N SER A 117 15.17 -8.90 3.04
CA SER A 117 15.67 -9.86 4.03
C SER A 117 14.68 -10.06 5.18
N ALA A 118 13.97 -8.99 5.61
CA ALA A 118 12.90 -9.07 6.60
C ALA A 118 11.77 -9.99 6.14
N SER A 119 11.33 -9.85 4.88
CA SER A 119 10.23 -10.64 4.32
C SER A 119 10.57 -12.13 4.20
N CYS A 120 11.83 -12.47 3.91
CA CYS A 120 12.30 -13.85 3.95
C CYS A 120 12.27 -14.41 5.38
N MET A 121 12.70 -13.61 6.36
CA MET A 121 12.66 -14.00 7.77
C MET A 121 11.24 -14.17 8.30
N THR A 122 10.28 -13.33 7.90
CA THR A 122 8.87 -13.47 8.29
C THR A 122 8.24 -14.73 7.68
N ALA A 123 8.59 -15.09 6.45
CA ALA A 123 8.16 -16.35 5.83
C ALA A 123 8.73 -17.58 6.58
N CYS A 124 10.01 -17.51 6.98
CA CYS A 124 10.63 -18.55 7.81
C CYS A 124 9.94 -18.67 9.17
N LEU A 125 9.62 -17.54 9.81
CA LEU A 125 8.90 -17.48 11.08
C LEU A 125 7.54 -18.18 11.00
N GLN A 126 6.75 -17.88 9.96
CA GLN A 126 5.44 -18.50 9.73
C GLN A 126 5.57 -20.03 9.63
N PHE A 127 6.57 -20.53 8.89
CA PHE A 127 6.83 -21.95 8.75
C PHE A 127 7.21 -22.61 10.09
N LEU A 128 8.04 -21.96 10.90
CA LEU A 128 8.44 -22.49 12.22
C LEU A 128 7.28 -22.52 13.22
N ILE A 129 6.39 -21.51 13.19
CA ILE A 129 5.16 -21.47 13.98
C ILE A 129 4.26 -22.66 13.60
N GLU A 130 4.05 -22.91 12.30
CA GLU A 130 3.24 -24.04 11.82
C GLU A 130 3.84 -25.41 12.21
N LYS A 131 5.16 -25.50 12.33
CA LYS A 131 5.86 -26.71 12.78
C LYS A 131 5.96 -26.84 14.30
N GLY A 132 5.50 -25.86 15.06
CA GLY A 132 5.52 -25.87 16.53
C GLY A 132 6.92 -25.75 17.13
N MET A 133 7.88 -25.17 16.40
CA MET A 133 9.27 -25.02 16.86
C MET A 133 9.44 -23.71 17.65
N SER A 134 9.12 -23.71 18.95
CA SER A 134 9.05 -22.49 19.78
C SER A 134 10.40 -21.80 20.03
N PHE A 135 11.49 -22.56 20.15
CA PHE A 135 12.80 -22.05 20.58
C PHE A 135 13.46 -21.03 19.63
N GLU A 136 13.06 -20.98 18.36
CA GLU A 136 13.66 -20.10 17.35
C GLU A 136 12.79 -18.87 17.01
N ILE A 137 11.55 -18.83 17.50
CA ILE A 137 10.57 -17.80 17.12
C ILE A 137 10.97 -16.43 17.71
N SER A 138 11.38 -16.40 18.97
CA SER A 138 11.74 -15.14 19.67
C SER A 138 12.98 -14.48 19.07
N SER A 139 13.99 -15.26 18.71
CA SER A 139 15.23 -14.76 18.10
C SER A 139 14.98 -14.20 16.69
N ILE A 140 14.17 -14.89 15.87
CA ILE A 140 13.84 -14.44 14.51
C ILE A 140 13.06 -13.12 14.55
N ILE A 141 12.09 -12.97 15.45
CA ILE A 141 11.32 -11.72 15.57
C ILE A 141 12.20 -10.57 16.04
N CYS A 142 13.11 -10.81 16.99
CA CYS A 142 14.08 -9.81 17.41
C CYS A 142 14.94 -9.33 16.23
N ILE A 143 15.39 -10.25 15.37
CA ILE A 143 16.14 -9.91 14.16
C ILE A 143 15.27 -9.07 13.20
N ILE A 144 14.01 -9.45 12.96
CA ILE A 144 13.09 -8.69 12.11
C ILE A 144 12.88 -7.27 12.64
N TYR A 145 12.71 -7.12 13.96
CA TYR A 145 12.58 -5.81 14.61
C TYR A 145 13.82 -4.94 14.39
N LEU A 146 15.03 -5.48 14.62
CA LEU A 146 16.29 -4.76 14.40
C LEU A 146 16.50 -4.38 12.93
N ILE A 147 16.08 -5.24 12.00
CA ILE A 147 16.09 -4.96 10.57
C ILE A 147 15.18 -3.77 10.24
N GLY A 148 13.99 -3.70 10.84
CA GLY A 148 13.08 -2.57 10.67
C GLY A 148 13.61 -1.27 11.30
N GLU A 149 14.26 -1.31 12.46
CA GLU A 149 14.94 -0.15 13.04
C GLU A 149 16.09 0.33 12.14
N CYS A 150 16.84 -0.60 11.56
CA CYS A 150 17.90 -0.30 10.60
C CYS A 150 17.32 0.42 9.37
N PHE A 151 16.22 -0.08 8.79
CA PHE A 151 15.47 0.60 7.72
C PHE A 151 15.11 2.03 8.14
N ALA A 152 14.52 2.22 9.33
CA ALA A 152 14.08 3.53 9.77
C ALA A 152 15.26 4.51 9.92
N SER A 153 16.38 4.03 10.46
CA SER A 153 17.60 4.83 10.59
C SER A 153 18.15 5.25 9.22
N LEU A 154 18.21 4.34 8.25
CA LEU A 154 18.67 4.63 6.89
C LEU A 154 17.73 5.62 6.18
N GLN A 155 16.41 5.47 6.34
CA GLN A 155 15.46 6.42 5.79
C GLN A 155 15.65 7.83 6.38
N THR A 156 15.94 7.95 7.68
CA THR A 156 16.27 9.26 8.27
C THR A 156 17.57 9.83 7.72
N THR A 157 18.59 8.99 7.47
CA THR A 157 19.85 9.46 6.88
C THR A 157 19.63 9.97 5.46
N GLU A 158 18.73 9.35 4.69
CA GLU A 158 18.35 9.85 3.38
C GLU A 158 17.80 11.28 3.50
N TYR A 159 16.79 11.50 4.34
CA TYR A 159 16.17 12.82 4.51
C TYR A 159 17.15 13.92 4.94
N LEU A 160 18.18 13.58 5.71
CA LEU A 160 19.22 14.53 6.11
C LEU A 160 20.17 14.90 4.97
N HIS A 161 20.27 14.07 3.93
CA HIS A 161 21.16 14.25 2.79
C HIS A 161 20.47 14.73 1.51
N LEU A 162 19.15 14.94 1.53
CA LEU A 162 18.42 15.51 0.40
C LEU A 162 18.72 17.01 0.26
N GLU A 163 19.05 17.43 -0.97
CA GLU A 163 19.34 18.84 -1.29
C GLU A 163 18.10 19.66 -1.66
N TYR A 164 16.91 19.03 -1.74
CA TYR A 164 15.64 19.69 -2.04
C TYR A 164 14.67 19.60 -0.86
N CYS A 165 13.89 20.65 -0.67
CA CYS A 165 12.85 20.78 0.36
C CYS A 165 11.47 20.41 -0.18
N ILE A 166 10.52 20.21 0.74
CA ILE A 166 9.12 19.87 0.42
C ILE A 166 8.40 20.90 -0.46
N ASN A 167 8.84 22.16 -0.46
CA ASN A 167 8.23 23.28 -1.18
C ASN A 167 8.93 23.61 -2.52
N ASP A 168 10.00 22.91 -2.88
CA ASP A 168 10.84 23.35 -4.00
C ASP A 168 10.19 23.03 -5.36
N ALA A 169 9.53 21.88 -5.49
CA ALA A 169 8.66 21.56 -6.62
C ALA A 169 7.61 20.52 -6.25
N ILE A 170 6.61 20.38 -7.13
CA ILE A 170 5.52 19.41 -7.01
C ILE A 170 6.06 17.98 -6.83
N LEU A 171 7.12 17.60 -7.55
CA LEU A 171 7.73 16.28 -7.42
C LEU A 171 8.35 16.09 -6.03
N GLY A 172 9.05 17.11 -5.51
CA GLY A 172 9.59 17.10 -4.15
C GLY A 172 8.49 17.03 -3.09
N THR A 173 7.40 17.78 -3.25
CA THR A 173 6.24 17.70 -2.35
C THR A 173 5.65 16.29 -2.32
N LEU A 174 5.41 15.69 -3.50
CA LEU A 174 4.86 14.33 -3.60
C LEU A 174 5.83 13.28 -3.03
N PHE A 175 7.13 13.45 -3.27
CA PHE A 175 8.16 12.61 -2.68
C PHE A 175 8.04 12.60 -1.15
N TYR A 176 8.16 13.75 -0.49
CA TYR A 176 8.13 13.84 0.97
C TYR A 176 6.78 13.41 1.56
N CYS A 177 5.66 13.69 0.87
CA CYS A 177 4.35 13.23 1.32
C CYS A 177 4.25 11.69 1.33
N VAL A 178 4.68 11.03 0.25
CA VAL A 178 4.55 9.57 0.11
C VAL A 178 5.56 8.83 0.95
N THR A 179 6.84 9.21 0.89
CA THR A 179 7.90 8.57 1.69
C THR A 179 7.69 8.86 3.18
N GLY A 180 7.24 10.06 3.55
CA GLY A 180 6.90 10.41 4.93
C GLY A 180 5.70 9.62 5.48
N LEU A 181 4.63 9.47 4.68
CA LEU A 181 3.48 8.67 5.07
C LEU A 181 3.86 7.18 5.18
N HIS A 182 4.65 6.65 4.25
CA HIS A 182 5.21 5.30 4.37
C HIS A 182 6.06 5.13 5.63
N PHE A 183 6.96 6.08 5.92
CA PHE A 183 7.79 6.07 7.11
C PHE A 183 6.96 6.04 8.40
N SER A 184 5.83 6.79 8.48
CA SER A 184 4.92 6.67 9.62
C SER A 184 4.29 5.28 9.75
N HIS A 185 3.97 4.62 8.63
CA HIS A 185 3.44 3.26 8.64
C HIS A 185 4.51 2.24 9.08
N VAL A 186 5.78 2.45 8.71
CA VAL A 186 6.91 1.65 9.20
C VAL A 186 7.03 1.77 10.72
N ILE A 187 6.93 2.97 11.28
CA ILE A 187 6.96 3.18 12.75
C ILE A 187 5.79 2.43 13.42
N VAL A 188 4.58 2.54 12.89
CA VAL A 188 3.41 1.78 13.41
C VAL A 188 3.67 0.27 13.33
N GLY A 189 4.26 -0.20 12.22
CA GLY A 189 4.65 -1.60 12.04
C GLY A 189 5.70 -2.06 13.05
N LEU A 190 6.69 -1.21 13.36
CA LEU A 190 7.71 -1.48 14.39
C LEU A 190 7.08 -1.60 15.78
N ILE A 191 6.11 -0.76 16.10
CA ILE A 191 5.35 -0.87 17.36
C ILE A 191 4.60 -2.20 17.40
N PHE A 192 3.93 -2.60 16.31
CA PHE A 192 3.26 -3.91 16.25
C PHE A 192 4.24 -5.08 16.39
N LEU A 193 5.39 -5.05 15.73
CA LEU A 193 6.45 -6.06 15.88
C LEU A 193 6.99 -6.12 17.31
N LEU A 194 7.20 -4.97 17.96
CA LEU A 194 7.65 -4.91 19.36
C LEU A 194 6.63 -5.52 20.31
N THR A 195 5.36 -5.16 20.18
CA THR A 195 4.28 -5.76 20.98
C THR A 195 4.17 -7.27 20.74
N TYR A 196 4.38 -7.71 19.51
CA TYR A 196 4.39 -9.12 19.14
C TYR A 196 5.58 -9.87 19.76
N PHE A 197 6.78 -9.27 19.74
CA PHE A 197 7.97 -9.80 20.38
C PHE A 197 7.77 -10.01 21.88
N ILE A 198 7.30 -8.97 22.59
CA ILE A 198 7.02 -9.04 24.04
C ILE A 198 6.04 -10.18 24.32
N ARG A 199 4.96 -10.28 23.53
CA ARG A 199 3.95 -11.33 23.68
C ARG A 199 4.53 -12.73 23.50
N ILE A 200 5.42 -12.94 22.53
CA ILE A 200 6.00 -14.27 22.30
C ILE A 200 6.91 -14.70 23.43
N VAL A 201 7.73 -13.78 23.94
CA VAL A 201 8.58 -14.05 25.11
C VAL A 201 7.72 -14.35 26.35
N GLU A 202 6.58 -13.67 26.51
CA GLU A 202 5.68 -13.89 27.65
C GLU A 202 4.78 -15.13 27.53
N VAL A 203 4.46 -15.62 26.33
CA VAL A 203 3.47 -16.70 26.11
C VAL A 203 4.12 -18.04 25.77
N TYR A 204 5.11 -18.05 24.86
CA TYR A 204 5.68 -19.30 24.36
C TYR A 204 6.77 -19.88 25.27
N ASP A 205 7.41 -19.07 26.11
CA ASP A 205 8.40 -19.55 27.08
C ASP A 205 7.76 -20.08 28.38
N THR A 206 6.50 -19.69 28.70
CA THR A 206 5.85 -20.05 29.96
C THR A 206 4.71 -21.08 29.83
N ASN A 207 4.28 -21.44 28.61
CA ASN A 207 3.19 -22.41 28.34
C ASN A 207 1.88 -22.10 29.13
N THR A 208 1.49 -20.83 29.23
CA THR A 208 0.28 -20.41 29.96
C THR A 208 -0.70 -19.67 29.06
N GLU A 209 -1.97 -20.09 29.03
CA GLU A 209 -3.06 -19.40 28.32
C GLU A 209 -3.35 -17.99 28.87
N TRP A 210 -2.91 -17.74 30.11
CA TRP A 210 -2.99 -16.45 30.79
C TRP A 210 -1.57 -15.97 31.06
N SER A 211 -1.14 -14.93 30.34
CA SER A 211 0.11 -14.24 30.65
C SER A 211 -0.18 -13.02 31.52
N TYR A 212 0.64 -12.87 32.56
CA TYR A 212 0.75 -11.61 33.28
C TYR A 212 1.76 -10.77 32.51
N SER A 213 1.34 -9.60 32.02
CA SER A 213 2.31 -8.63 31.50
C SER A 213 3.32 -8.28 32.59
N ILE A 214 4.50 -7.82 32.20
CA ILE A 214 5.50 -7.19 33.09
C ILE A 214 4.91 -6.14 34.05
N LEU A 215 3.76 -5.52 33.70
CA LEU A 215 3.02 -4.54 34.49
C LEU A 215 1.96 -5.14 35.44
N GLY A 216 1.86 -6.47 35.53
CA GLY A 216 0.90 -7.18 36.39
C GLY A 216 -0.53 -7.23 35.86
N ILE A 217 -0.77 -6.78 34.63
CA ILE A 217 -2.10 -6.84 33.98
C ILE A 217 -2.23 -8.20 33.31
N SER A 218 -3.25 -8.97 33.70
CA SER A 218 -3.65 -10.20 33.01
C SER A 218 -4.36 -9.85 31.71
N TYR A 219 -3.91 -10.38 30.59
CA TYR A 219 -4.56 -10.19 29.29
C TYR A 219 -4.83 -11.52 28.59
N ILE A 220 -5.87 -11.56 27.76
CA ILE A 220 -6.22 -12.75 26.98
C ILE A 220 -5.36 -12.74 25.72
N VAL A 221 -4.58 -13.80 25.52
CA VAL A 221 -3.81 -14.01 24.30
C VAL A 221 -4.79 -14.39 23.20
N LEU A 222 -5.07 -13.46 22.27
CA LEU A 222 -5.88 -13.80 21.09
C LEU A 222 -5.07 -14.72 20.17
N PRO A 223 -5.61 -15.91 19.83
CA PRO A 223 -5.00 -16.77 18.83
C PRO A 223 -4.95 -16.06 17.48
N HIS A 224 -3.88 -16.28 16.71
CA HIS A 224 -3.69 -15.80 15.33
C HIS A 224 -3.54 -14.28 15.13
N SER A 225 -3.39 -13.47 16.18
CA SER A 225 -3.09 -12.03 16.03
C SER A 225 -1.70 -11.76 15.43
N ASP A 226 -0.80 -12.73 15.50
CA ASP A 226 0.47 -12.84 14.79
C ASP A 226 0.30 -12.69 13.28
N GLN A 227 -0.72 -13.33 12.70
CA GLN A 227 -0.99 -13.28 11.27
C GLN A 227 -1.40 -11.87 10.82
N ILE A 228 -2.13 -11.13 11.66
CA ILE A 228 -2.54 -9.75 11.39
C ILE A 228 -1.34 -8.80 11.39
N THR A 229 -0.45 -8.93 12.38
CA THR A 229 0.78 -8.13 12.44
C THR A 229 1.67 -8.38 11.23
N LEU A 230 1.84 -9.64 10.84
CA LEU A 230 2.60 -10.03 9.64
C LEU A 230 1.97 -9.48 8.35
N LEU A 231 0.64 -9.54 8.24
CA LEU A 231 -0.08 -8.97 7.09
C LEU A 231 0.17 -7.47 6.95
N TYR A 232 0.13 -6.72 8.05
CA TYR A 232 0.43 -5.29 8.04
C TYR A 232 1.89 -5.01 7.65
N TRP A 233 2.84 -5.81 8.16
CA TRP A 233 4.24 -5.67 7.78
C TRP A 233 4.46 -5.86 6.28
N HIS A 234 3.90 -6.92 5.68
CA HIS A 234 3.97 -7.13 4.23
C HIS A 234 3.28 -6.03 3.41
N PHE A 235 2.20 -5.42 3.93
CA PHE A 235 1.61 -4.23 3.29
C PHE A 235 2.63 -3.09 3.19
N VAL A 236 3.34 -2.79 4.27
CA VAL A 236 4.38 -1.75 4.30
C VAL A 236 5.52 -2.07 3.32
N GLU A 237 5.90 -3.34 3.19
CA GLU A 237 6.92 -3.79 2.23
C GLU A 237 6.49 -3.58 0.78
N ILE A 238 5.25 -3.96 0.44
CA ILE A 238 4.71 -3.80 -0.92
C ILE A 238 4.69 -2.32 -1.31
N ILE A 239 4.23 -1.44 -0.41
CA ILE A 239 4.21 0.00 -0.67
C ILE A 239 5.63 0.53 -0.90
N TRP A 240 6.62 0.07 -0.12
CA TRP A 240 8.02 0.47 -0.33
C TRP A 240 8.53 0.12 -1.73
N LEU A 241 8.23 -1.08 -2.24
CA LEU A 241 8.62 -1.48 -3.60
C LEU A 241 7.99 -0.58 -4.67
N PHE A 242 6.75 -0.13 -4.48
CA PHE A 242 6.13 0.85 -5.38
C PHE A 242 6.82 2.22 -5.29
N ILE A 243 7.20 2.66 -4.10
CA ILE A 243 7.95 3.92 -3.90
C ILE A 243 9.33 3.84 -4.58
N GLU A 244 10.06 2.75 -4.34
CA GLU A 244 11.34 2.46 -4.99
C GLU A 244 11.20 2.57 -6.51
N PHE A 245 10.22 1.85 -7.08
CA PHE A 245 9.97 1.84 -8.51
C PHE A 245 9.60 3.22 -9.06
N LEU A 246 8.83 4.04 -8.36
CA LEU A 246 8.39 5.33 -8.90
C LEU A 246 9.44 6.43 -8.80
N PHE A 247 10.27 6.45 -7.76
CA PHE A 247 11.20 7.55 -7.50
C PHE A 247 12.67 7.21 -7.73
N TYR A 248 13.04 5.94 -7.68
CA TYR A 248 14.45 5.52 -7.63
C TYR A 248 14.85 4.58 -8.75
N SER A 249 13.90 4.11 -9.58
CA SER A 249 14.23 3.38 -10.81
C SER A 249 14.55 4.37 -11.93
N GLU A 250 15.74 4.96 -11.87
CA GLU A 250 16.43 5.61 -12.99
C GLU A 250 17.73 4.86 -13.33
#